data_AF-A0A1B7NKU7-F1
#
_entry.id   AF-A0A1B7NKU7-F1
#
_cell.length_a   1.000
_cell.length_b   1.000
_cell.length_c   1.000
_cell.angle_alpha   90.00
_cell.angle_beta   90.00
_cell.angle_gamma   90.00
#
_symmetry.space_group_name_H-M   'P 1'
#
loop_
_entity.id
_entity.type
_entity.pdbx_description
1 polymer ?
#
loop_
_entity_poly.entity_id
_entity_poly.type
_entity_poly.pdbx_seq_one_letter_code
_entity_poly.pdbx_strand_id
1 'polypeptide(L)'
;MNFLQVALDAEKVANTFSKFVAHLPEDAGNITSVVTELFTIGANLRSLEALHNSPLRSNFDYINNDVVVVKASFLHTIRVINGVFLAMDDDGRAQPSHQNVRMAWLRLCDYFHREAGYPLSVRLQYYKQFLTPLV
;
A
#
# COMPACT_ATOMS: atom_id res chain seq x y z
N MET A 1 15.08 -7.19 -9.81
CA MET A 1 13.63 -7.03 -9.59
C MET A 1 13.35 -5.55 -9.37
N ASN A 2 12.37 -4.90 -9.99
CA ASN A 2 12.13 -3.47 -9.75
C ASN A 2 11.33 -3.26 -8.45
N PHE A 3 11.99 -3.21 -7.28
CA PHE A 3 11.34 -2.92 -5.99
C PHE A 3 11.21 -1.42 -5.74
N LEU A 4 12.14 -0.63 -6.28
CA LEU A 4 12.14 0.81 -6.13
C LEU A 4 10.84 1.47 -6.63
N GLN A 5 10.35 1.07 -7.81
CA GLN A 5 9.08 1.60 -8.33
C GLN A 5 7.91 1.26 -7.41
N VAL A 6 7.88 0.03 -6.87
CA VAL A 6 6.81 -0.42 -5.98
C VAL A 6 6.84 0.34 -4.65
N ALA A 7 8.05 0.65 -4.14
CA ALA A 7 8.21 1.50 -2.97
C ALA A 7 7.65 2.91 -3.20
N LEU A 8 7.96 3.51 -4.35
CA LEU A 8 7.45 4.84 -4.72
C LEU A 8 5.92 4.84 -4.85
N ASP A 9 5.33 3.78 -5.42
CA ASP A 9 3.89 3.67 -5.56
C ASP A 9 3.20 3.53 -4.19
N ALA A 10 3.80 2.77 -3.26
CA ALA A 10 3.32 2.66 -1.88
C ALA A 10 3.28 4.02 -1.17
N GLU A 11 4.33 4.81 -1.31
CA GLU A 11 4.41 6.14 -0.69
C GLU A 11 3.45 7.14 -1.31
N LYS A 12 3.26 7.10 -2.63
CA LYS A 12 2.25 7.93 -3.29
C LYS A 12 0.86 7.62 -2.73
N VAL A 13 0.54 6.34 -2.56
CA VAL A 13 -0.72 5.92 -1.95
C VAL A 13 -0.83 6.38 -0.49
N ALA A 14 0.24 6.22 0.30
CA ALA A 14 0.30 6.69 1.69
C ALA A 14 0.06 8.21 1.81
N ASN A 15 0.69 8.99 0.92
CA ASN A 15 0.53 10.45 0.85
C ASN A 15 -0.87 10.88 0.42
N THR A 16 -1.58 10.07 -0.36
CA THR A 16 -2.99 10.35 -0.68
C THR A 16 -3.88 10.02 0.51
N PHE A 17 -3.69 8.87 1.17
CA PHE A 17 -4.45 8.52 2.37
C PHE A 17 -4.22 9.49 3.53
N SER A 18 -3.02 10.05 3.71
CA SER A 18 -2.78 11.00 4.81
C SER A 18 -3.68 12.23 4.72
N LYS A 19 -4.08 12.64 3.50
CA LYS A 19 -5.04 13.73 3.28
C LYS A 19 -6.45 13.36 3.73
N PHE A 20 -6.81 12.07 3.75
CA PHE A 20 -8.15 11.61 4.15
C PHE A 20 -8.42 11.91 5.63
N VAL A 21 -7.39 11.93 6.47
CA VAL A 21 -7.52 12.20 7.92
C VAL A 21 -8.22 13.54 8.18
N ALA A 22 -7.92 14.57 7.38
CA ALA A 22 -8.57 15.88 7.51
C ALA A 22 -10.05 15.87 7.11
N HIS A 23 -10.45 14.93 6.24
CA HIS A 23 -11.83 14.77 5.79
C HIS A 23 -12.60 13.74 6.62
N LEU A 24 -11.93 12.83 7.32
CA LEU A 24 -12.56 11.71 8.04
C LEU A 24 -11.95 11.55 9.44
N PRO A 25 -12.13 12.55 10.33
CA PRO A 25 -11.54 12.52 11.68
C PRO A 25 -12.03 11.32 12.51
N GLU A 26 -13.24 10.81 12.26
CA GLU A 26 -13.80 9.64 12.92
C GLU A 26 -13.04 8.34 12.62
N ASP A 27 -12.38 8.26 11.46
CA ASP A 27 -11.61 7.11 11.00
C ASP A 27 -10.09 7.38 11.01
N ALA A 28 -9.66 8.52 11.57
CA ALA A 28 -8.29 8.98 11.54
C ALA A 28 -7.28 7.92 12.04
N GLY A 29 -7.62 7.16 13.08
CA GLY A 29 -6.77 6.09 13.61
C GLY A 29 -6.54 4.96 12.61
N ASN A 30 -7.61 4.51 11.93
CA ASN A 30 -7.55 3.45 10.92
C ASN A 30 -6.76 3.91 9.68
N ILE A 31 -7.03 5.13 9.21
CA ILE A 31 -6.33 5.72 8.07
C ILE A 31 -4.84 5.89 8.39
N THR A 32 -4.51 6.41 9.58
CA THR A 32 -3.12 6.58 10.02
C THR A 32 -2.39 5.24 10.08
N SER A 33 -3.04 4.19 10.59
CA SER A 33 -2.47 2.84 10.57
C SER A 33 -2.14 2.38 9.14
N VAL A 34 -3.05 2.55 8.19
CA VAL A 34 -2.81 2.23 6.76
C VAL A 34 -1.62 3.04 6.20
N VAL A 35 -1.56 4.33 6.50
CA VAL A 35 -0.46 5.22 6.07
C VAL A 35 0.88 4.74 6.61
N THR A 36 0.95 4.42 7.91
CA THR A 36 2.17 3.92 8.55
C THR A 36 2.63 2.62 7.93
N GLU A 37 1.72 1.65 7.74
CA GLU A 37 2.06 0.36 7.12
C GLU A 37 2.61 0.53 5.70
N LEU A 38 2.01 1.41 4.88
CA LEU A 38 2.49 1.67 3.52
C LEU A 38 3.90 2.28 3.49
N PHE A 39 4.19 3.24 4.39
CA PHE A 39 5.54 3.80 4.50
C PHE A 39 6.55 2.76 4.97
N THR A 40 6.20 1.91 5.94
CA THR A 40 7.07 0.82 6.38
C THR A 40 7.33 -0.20 5.26
N ILE A 41 6.30 -0.60 4.52
CA ILE A 41 6.46 -1.47 3.35
C ILE A 41 7.35 -0.82 2.30
N GLY A 42 7.15 0.47 2.00
CA GLY A 42 7.98 1.23 1.08
C GLY A 42 9.45 1.27 1.50
N ALA A 43 9.73 1.47 2.80
CA ALA A 43 11.09 1.41 3.34
C ALA A 43 11.71 0.00 3.18
N ASN A 44 10.97 -1.05 3.54
CA ASN A 44 11.44 -2.44 3.38
C ASN A 44 11.75 -2.76 1.91
N LEU A 45 10.90 -2.34 0.97
CA LEU A 45 11.13 -2.56 -0.46
C LEU A 45 12.40 -1.87 -0.97
N ARG A 46 12.76 -0.69 -0.44
CA ARG A 46 14.04 -0.05 -0.76
C ARG A 46 15.23 -0.79 -0.18
N SER A 47 15.13 -1.26 1.06
CA SER A 47 16.18 -2.09 1.67
C SER A 47 16.38 -3.38 0.87
N LEU A 48 15.30 -4.01 0.40
CA LEU A 48 15.37 -5.17 -0.49
C LEU A 48 16.04 -4.84 -1.83
N GLU A 49 15.76 -3.69 -2.43
CA GLU A 49 16.46 -3.24 -3.65
C GLU A 49 17.98 -3.11 -3.39
N ALA A 50 18.36 -2.50 -2.27
CA ALA A 50 19.76 -2.34 -1.89
C ALA A 50 20.45 -3.70 -1.66
N LEU A 51 19.80 -4.62 -0.95
CA LEU A 51 20.30 -5.97 -0.71
C LEU A 51 20.40 -6.80 -2.01
N HIS A 52 19.38 -6.74 -2.86
CA HIS A 52 19.39 -7.41 -4.16
C HIS A 52 20.52 -6.90 -5.07
N ASN A 53 20.92 -5.63 -4.92
CA ASN A 53 22.01 -5.03 -5.69
C ASN A 53 23.38 -5.13 -4.97
N SER A 54 23.44 -5.85 -3.84
CA SER A 54 24.67 -6.08 -3.07
C SER A 54 25.36 -7.40 -3.46
N PRO A 55 26.59 -7.66 -2.98
CA PRO A 55 27.25 -8.96 -3.14
C PRO A 55 26.47 -10.15 -2.53
N LEU A 56 25.49 -9.90 -1.65
CA LEU A 56 24.64 -10.92 -1.03
C LEU A 56 23.49 -11.38 -1.94
N ARG A 57 23.43 -10.91 -3.19
CA ARG A 57 22.38 -11.24 -4.16
C ARG A 57 22.15 -12.73 -4.35
N SER A 58 23.17 -13.58 -4.29
CA SER A 58 23.00 -15.05 -4.46
C SER A 58 22.10 -15.67 -3.40
N ASN A 59 21.94 -15.03 -2.24
CA ASN A 59 21.03 -15.50 -1.20
C ASN A 59 19.56 -15.21 -1.55
N PHE A 60 19.29 -14.31 -2.51
CA PHE A 60 17.92 -14.03 -2.96
C PHE A 60 17.32 -15.20 -3.72
N ASP A 61 18.11 -16.08 -4.33
CA ASP A 61 17.61 -17.22 -5.10
C ASP A 61 16.72 -18.14 -4.23
N TYR A 62 17.01 -18.23 -2.93
CA TYR A 62 16.23 -19.03 -1.98
C TYR A 62 14.86 -18.42 -1.63
N ILE A 63 14.74 -17.08 -1.68
CA ILE A 63 13.52 -16.34 -1.32
C ILE A 63 12.83 -15.73 -2.54
N ASN A 64 13.32 -16.02 -3.74
CA ASN A 64 12.92 -15.33 -4.97
C ASN A 64 11.43 -15.52 -5.26
N ASN A 65 10.93 -16.75 -5.17
CA ASN A 65 9.53 -17.07 -5.45
C ASN A 65 8.58 -16.35 -4.47
N ASP A 66 8.95 -16.43 -3.19
CA ASP A 66 8.29 -15.81 -2.06
C ASP A 66 8.16 -14.28 -2.24
N VAL A 67 9.28 -13.63 -2.58
CA VAL A 67 9.33 -12.20 -2.84
C VAL A 67 8.52 -11.80 -4.08
N VAL A 68 8.52 -12.62 -5.14
CA VAL A 68 7.69 -12.38 -6.34
C VAL A 68 6.20 -12.41 -5.99
N VAL A 69 5.76 -13.39 -5.21
CA VAL A 69 4.35 -13.55 -4.83
C VAL A 69 3.87 -12.38 -3.99
N VAL A 70 4.63 -11.99 -2.97
CA VAL A 70 4.25 -10.85 -2.11
C VAL A 70 4.28 -9.54 -2.88
N LYS A 71 5.28 -9.34 -3.76
CA LYS A 71 5.31 -8.17 -4.63
C LYS A 71 4.10 -8.11 -5.56
N ALA A 72 3.73 -9.22 -6.21
CA ALA A 72 2.59 -9.27 -7.11
C ALA A 72 1.27 -8.98 -6.37
N SER A 73 1.11 -9.57 -5.18
CA SER A 73 -0.06 -9.35 -4.32
C SER A 73 -0.15 -7.90 -3.84
N PHE A 74 0.97 -7.30 -3.46
CA PHE A 74 1.01 -5.89 -3.05
C PHE A 74 0.73 -4.95 -4.22
N LEU A 75 1.28 -5.22 -5.40
CA LEU A 75 0.97 -4.46 -6.62
C LEU A 75 -0.52 -4.53 -6.98
N HIS A 76 -1.15 -5.69 -6.82
CA HIS A 76 -2.60 -5.81 -6.98
C HIS A 76 -3.35 -4.90 -5.99
N THR A 77 -2.96 -4.92 -4.71
CA THR A 77 -3.54 -4.04 -3.68
C THR A 77 -3.39 -2.55 -4.05
N ILE A 78 -2.20 -2.12 -4.49
CA ILE A 78 -1.96 -0.74 -4.94
C ILE A 78 -2.82 -0.38 -6.15
N ARG A 79 -2.98 -1.29 -7.12
CA ARG A 79 -3.84 -1.07 -8.30
C ARG A 79 -5.30 -0.87 -7.92
N VAL A 80 -5.83 -1.68 -7.00
CA VAL A 80 -7.19 -1.52 -6.48
C VAL A 80 -7.36 -0.15 -5.83
N ILE A 81 -6.42 0.23 -4.96
CA ILE A 81 -6.47 1.52 -4.26
C ILE A 81 -6.44 2.68 -5.26
N ASN A 82 -5.52 2.65 -6.22
CA ASN A 82 -5.43 3.68 -7.25
C ASN A 82 -6.67 3.73 -8.13
N GLY A 83 -7.32 2.60 -8.42
CA GLY A 83 -8.60 2.58 -9.13
C GLY A 83 -9.69 3.34 -8.38
N VAL A 84 -9.73 3.23 -7.04
CA VAL A 84 -10.66 4.01 -6.22
C VAL A 84 -10.28 5.48 -6.17
N PHE A 85 -8.98 5.81 -6.06
CA PHE A 85 -8.53 7.20 -6.09
C PHE A 85 -8.85 7.89 -7.41
N LEU A 86 -8.70 7.20 -8.54
CA LEU A 86 -9.08 7.72 -9.86
C LEU A 86 -10.60 7.95 -9.96
N ALA A 87 -11.42 7.06 -9.39
CA ALA A 87 -12.87 7.23 -9.36
C ALA A 87 -13.35 8.30 -8.36
N MET A 88 -12.49 8.73 -7.44
CA MET A 88 -12.74 9.81 -6.48
C MET A 88 -12.37 11.18 -7.05
N ASP A 89 -11.34 11.22 -7.90
CA ASP A 89 -10.88 12.43 -8.58
C ASP A 89 -11.86 12.79 -9.70
N ASP A 90 -12.48 13.96 -9.59
CA ASP A 90 -13.58 14.41 -10.45
C ASP A 90 -13.01 15.05 -11.74
N ASP A 91 -12.30 14.23 -12.52
CA ASP A 91 -11.59 14.61 -13.76
C ASP A 91 -10.68 15.86 -13.60
N GLY A 92 -10.07 16.03 -12.42
CA GLY A 92 -9.10 17.09 -12.13
C GLY A 92 -9.68 18.50 -11.97
N ARG A 93 -11.01 18.64 -11.83
CA ARG A 93 -11.69 19.95 -11.82
C ARG A 93 -11.79 20.62 -10.44
N ALA A 94 -11.59 19.89 -9.33
CA ALA A 94 -11.60 20.43 -7.97
C ALA A 94 -10.89 19.50 -6.95
N GLN A 95 -10.51 20.03 -5.78
CA GLN A 95 -10.12 19.18 -4.64
C GLN A 95 -11.28 18.20 -4.32
N PRO A 96 -10.98 16.94 -3.97
CA PRO A 96 -12.00 15.96 -3.63
C PRO A 96 -12.92 16.48 -2.53
N SER A 97 -14.24 16.45 -2.77
CA SER A 97 -15.20 16.83 -1.74
C SER A 97 -15.10 15.87 -0.55
N HIS A 98 -15.45 16.34 0.65
CA HIS A 98 -15.54 15.49 1.85
C HIS A 98 -16.38 14.21 1.58
N GLN A 99 -17.47 14.34 0.82
CA GLN A 99 -18.31 13.21 0.45
C GLN A 99 -17.60 12.21 -0.47
N ASN A 100 -16.82 12.69 -1.46
CA ASN A 100 -16.08 11.81 -2.36
C ASN A 100 -15.00 11.03 -1.59
N VAL A 101 -14.27 11.70 -0.69
CA VAL A 101 -13.26 11.07 0.16
C VAL A 101 -13.89 10.02 1.08
N ARG A 102 -15.03 10.35 1.71
CA ARG A 102 -15.80 9.40 2.52
C ARG A 102 -16.21 8.16 1.72
N MET A 103 -16.78 8.37 0.54
CA MET A 103 -17.23 7.26 -0.32
C MET A 103 -16.07 6.41 -0.82
N ALA A 104 -14.93 7.03 -1.15
CA ALA A 104 -13.71 6.32 -1.54
C ALA A 104 -13.19 5.43 -0.40
N TRP A 105 -13.13 5.96 0.82
CA TRP A 105 -12.72 5.21 2.00
C TRP A 105 -13.65 4.02 2.26
N LEU A 106 -14.96 4.25 2.30
CA LEU A 106 -15.95 3.18 2.53
C LEU A 106 -15.91 2.10 1.45
N ARG A 107 -15.71 2.48 0.18
CA ARG A 107 -15.54 1.53 -0.92
C ARG A 107 -14.32 0.62 -0.72
N LEU A 108 -13.20 1.17 -0.25
CA LEU A 108 -12.00 0.39 0.04
C LEU A 108 -12.23 -0.56 1.22
N CYS A 109 -12.83 -0.06 2.31
CA CYS A 109 -13.19 -0.90 3.46
C CYS A 109 -14.07 -2.07 3.05
N ASP A 110 -15.15 -1.82 2.30
CA ASP A 110 -16.07 -2.84 1.81
C ASP A 110 -15.38 -3.81 0.84
N TYR A 111 -14.59 -3.30 -0.11
CA TYR A 111 -13.85 -4.13 -1.07
C TYR A 111 -12.95 -5.16 -0.37
N PHE A 112 -12.06 -4.71 0.52
CA PHE A 112 -11.09 -5.61 1.15
C PHE A 112 -11.77 -6.59 2.12
N HIS A 113 -12.84 -6.14 2.79
CA HIS A 113 -13.62 -7.02 3.64
C HIS A 113 -14.32 -8.11 2.82
N ARG A 114 -14.90 -7.79 1.65
CA ARG A 114 -15.54 -8.78 0.78
C ARG A 114 -14.55 -9.72 0.10
N GLU A 115 -13.41 -9.20 -0.34
CA GLU A 115 -12.47 -9.97 -1.15
C GLU A 115 -11.61 -10.92 -0.31
N ALA A 116 -11.20 -10.53 0.91
CA ALA A 116 -10.40 -11.42 1.77
C ALA A 116 -10.94 -11.65 3.18
N GLY A 117 -12.09 -11.08 3.55
CA GLY A 117 -12.67 -11.28 4.89
C GLY A 117 -12.04 -10.40 5.98
N TYR A 118 -11.13 -9.49 5.65
CA TYR A 118 -10.43 -8.64 6.62
C TYR A 118 -10.10 -7.25 6.02
N PRO A 119 -9.90 -6.21 6.86
CA PRO A 119 -9.66 -4.86 6.38
C PRO A 119 -8.29 -4.68 5.73
N LEU A 120 -8.13 -3.61 4.93
CA LEU A 120 -6.87 -3.25 4.26
C LEU A 120 -5.68 -3.21 5.22
N SER A 121 -5.84 -2.66 6.42
CA SER A 121 -4.76 -2.59 7.42
C SER A 121 -4.17 -3.96 7.75
N VAL A 122 -5.00 -4.99 7.92
CA VAL A 122 -4.56 -6.38 8.17
C VAL A 122 -3.83 -6.94 6.95
N ARG A 123 -4.30 -6.64 5.73
CA ARG A 123 -3.59 -7.03 4.50
C ARG A 123 -2.17 -6.47 4.45
N LEU A 124 -2.02 -5.18 4.75
CA LEU A 124 -0.74 -4.52 4.76
C LEU A 124 0.18 -5.06 5.86
N GLN A 125 -0.38 -5.39 7.03
CA GLN A 125 0.37 -6.06 8.09
C GLN A 125 0.97 -7.39 7.64
N TYR A 126 0.23 -8.21 6.87
CA TYR A 126 0.79 -9.45 6.31
C TYR A 126 1.97 -9.18 5.36
N TYR A 127 1.86 -8.18 4.48
CA TYR A 127 2.97 -7.81 3.61
C TYR A 127 4.18 -7.33 4.42
N LYS A 128 3.97 -6.48 5.43
CA LYS A 128 5.05 -6.04 6.32
C LYS A 128 5.71 -7.21 7.04
N GLN A 129 4.92 -8.10 7.66
CA GLN A 129 5.43 -9.26 8.40
C GLN A 129 6.28 -10.17 7.51
N PHE A 130 5.94 -10.27 6.23
CA PHE A 130 6.73 -11.03 5.27
C PHE A 130 8.01 -10.32 4.86
N LEU A 131 7.96 -8.99 4.65
CA LEU A 131 9.10 -8.22 4.14
C LEU A 131 10.12 -7.89 5.23
N THR A 132 9.70 -7.66 6.47
CA THR A 132 10.57 -7.24 7.57
C THR A 132 11.72 -8.23 7.86
N PRO A 133 11.51 -9.57 7.87
CA PRO A 133 12.59 -10.52 8.10
C PRO A 133 13.61 -10.61 6.94
N LEU A 134 13.29 -10.02 5.78
CA LEU A 134 14.11 -10.11 4.57
C LEU A 134 15.07 -8.91 4.40
N VAL A 135 14.97 -7.89 5.27
CA VAL A 135 15.71 -6.62 5.17
C VAL A 135 16.69 -6.40 6.31
#